data_AF-D7NHU9-F1
#
_entry.id   AF-D7NHU9-F1
#
_cell.length_a   1.000
_cell.length_b   1.000
_cell.length_c   1.000
_cell.angle_alpha   90.00
_cell.angle_beta   90.00
_cell.angle_gamma   90.00
#
_symmetry.space_group_name_H-M   'P 1'
#
loop_
_entity.id
_entity.type
_entity.pdbx_description
1 polymer ?
#
loop_
_entity_poly.entity_id
_entity_poly.type
_entity_poly.pdbx_seq_one_letter_code
_entity_poly.pdbx_strand_id
1 'polypeptide(L)'
;SSKFQVHQMLNEMDELKELKNNPHRDFYNCRKVDTHIHAAACMNQKHLLRFIKKSYQVDADRVVYSTKEKNLTLKQLFDKLKLHPYDLTVDSLDVHAGRQTFQRFDKFNDKYNPVGASELRDLYLKTDNYINGEYFATIIKEVGADLVDAKYQHAEPRLSIYGRSPDEWSKLSSWFVRNRIYSSNMTWMIQVPRIYDVFRSKNFLPHFGKMLENVFMPVFEATINPQAHPELSVFLKHITGFDSVDDESKHSGHMFSSKSPKPQEWTIEKNPSYTYYAYYMYANIMVLNSLRKE
;
A
#
# COMPACT_ATOMS: atom_id res chain seq x y z
N SER A 1 -20.54 -5.23 27.34
CA SER A 1 -21.64 -5.53 26.41
C SER A 1 -23.01 -5.23 27.03
N SER A 2 -23.40 -5.85 28.15
CA SER A 2 -24.71 -5.61 28.80
C SER A 2 -24.97 -4.15 29.21
N LYS A 3 -23.98 -3.44 29.75
CA LYS A 3 -24.11 -2.01 30.10
C LYS A 3 -24.47 -1.12 28.89
N PHE A 4 -23.91 -1.42 27.71
CA PHE A 4 -24.21 -0.67 26.49
C PHE A 4 -25.62 -0.95 25.99
N GLN A 5 -26.08 -2.20 26.07
CA GLN A 5 -27.46 -2.57 25.72
C GLN A 5 -28.48 -1.89 26.63
N VAL A 6 -28.21 -1.87 27.95
CA VAL A 6 -29.05 -1.13 28.91
C VAL A 6 -29.03 0.37 28.61
N HIS A 7 -27.86 0.94 28.29
CA HIS A 7 -27.77 2.34 27.87
C HIS A 7 -28.63 2.63 26.63
N GLN A 8 -28.55 1.81 25.58
CA GLN A 8 -29.37 1.97 24.38
C GLN A 8 -30.86 1.90 24.71
N MET A 9 -31.30 0.91 25.49
CA MET A 9 -32.70 0.76 25.87
C MET A 9 -33.24 1.97 26.65
N LEU A 10 -32.39 2.62 27.45
CA LEU A 10 -32.79 3.77 28.26
C LEU A 10 -32.69 5.11 27.52
N ASN A 11 -31.71 5.27 26.62
CA ASN A 11 -31.29 6.59 26.10
C ASN A 11 -31.42 6.76 24.58
N GLU A 12 -31.77 5.73 23.80
CA GLU A 12 -31.83 5.80 22.33
C GLU A 12 -32.77 6.92 21.82
N MET A 13 -33.93 7.10 22.46
CA MET A 13 -34.89 8.13 22.07
C MET A 13 -34.37 9.55 22.34
N ASP A 14 -33.62 9.73 23.43
CA ASP A 14 -33.00 11.00 23.78
C ASP A 14 -31.85 11.33 22.81
N GLU A 15 -30.99 10.34 22.50
CA GLU A 15 -29.92 10.49 21.50
C GLU A 15 -30.47 10.85 20.11
N LEU A 16 -31.56 10.21 19.68
CA LEU A 16 -32.24 10.53 18.42
C LEU A 16 -32.82 11.95 18.41
N LYS A 17 -33.33 12.43 19.54
CA LYS A 17 -33.84 13.80 19.67
C LYS A 17 -32.70 14.81 19.60
N GLU A 18 -31.56 14.53 20.24
CA GLU A 18 -30.37 15.38 20.15
C GLU A 18 -29.81 15.45 18.73
N LEU A 19 -29.78 14.33 18.00
CA LEU A 19 -29.37 14.30 16.60
C LEU A 19 -30.27 15.18 15.71
N LYS A 20 -31.59 15.13 15.91
CA LYS A 20 -32.55 15.98 15.18
C LYS A 20 -32.39 17.47 15.49
N ASN A 21 -31.90 17.80 16.69
CA ASN A 21 -31.64 19.19 17.10
C ASN A 21 -30.34 19.77 16.50
N ASN A 22 -29.52 18.96 15.81
CA ASN A 22 -28.29 19.41 15.18
C ASN A 22 -28.49 19.62 13.66
N PRO A 23 -28.91 20.83 13.22
CA PRO A 23 -29.16 21.09 11.81
C PRO A 23 -27.88 20.94 10.99
N HIS A 24 -28.02 20.46 9.75
CA HIS A 24 -26.92 20.26 8.79
C HIS A 24 -25.86 19.20 9.17
N ARG A 25 -26.01 18.47 10.28
CA ARG A 25 -25.16 17.33 10.64
C ARG A 25 -25.94 16.04 10.53
N ASP A 26 -25.64 15.30 9.46
CA ASP A 26 -26.15 13.96 9.22
C ASP A 26 -24.98 13.03 8.86
N PHE A 27 -25.30 11.77 8.56
CA PHE A 27 -24.30 10.79 8.17
C PHE A 27 -23.48 11.21 6.94
N TYR A 28 -24.02 12.03 6.03
CA TYR A 28 -23.33 12.48 4.82
C TYR A 28 -22.37 13.63 5.10
N ASN A 29 -22.70 14.51 6.06
CA ASN A 29 -21.91 15.69 6.41
C ASN A 29 -20.91 15.45 7.55
N CYS A 30 -20.84 14.24 8.08
CA CYS A 30 -19.81 13.81 9.03
C CYS A 30 -18.55 13.39 8.27
N ARG A 31 -17.39 13.94 8.68
CA ARG A 31 -16.08 13.54 8.14
C ARG A 31 -15.78 12.11 8.57
N LYS A 32 -15.44 11.28 7.60
CA LYS A 32 -15.12 9.86 7.75
C LYS A 32 -13.77 9.61 7.09
N VAL A 33 -12.97 8.78 7.73
CA VAL A 33 -11.64 8.42 7.24
C VAL A 33 -11.60 6.91 7.09
N ASP A 34 -11.27 6.43 5.90
CA ASP A 34 -10.88 5.03 5.70
C ASP A 34 -9.41 4.88 6.11
N THR A 35 -9.20 4.36 7.32
CA THR A 35 -7.87 4.20 7.92
C THR A 35 -7.18 2.89 7.50
N HIS A 36 -7.87 2.00 6.78
CA HIS A 36 -7.34 0.67 6.45
C HIS A 36 -7.58 0.26 4.99
N ILE A 37 -6.87 0.94 4.08
CA ILE A 37 -6.95 0.70 2.63
C ILE A 37 -5.55 0.53 2.02
N HIS A 38 -5.40 -0.45 1.13
CA HIS A 38 -4.19 -0.61 0.31
C HIS A 38 -4.33 0.22 -0.96
N ALA A 39 -3.27 0.93 -1.37
CA ALA A 39 -3.34 1.80 -2.55
C ALA A 39 -3.74 1.05 -3.83
N ALA A 40 -3.22 -0.17 -4.03
CA ALA A 40 -3.56 -1.02 -5.18
C ALA A 40 -5.03 -1.50 -5.17
N ALA A 41 -5.75 -1.31 -4.06
CA ALA A 41 -7.12 -1.73 -3.86
C ALA A 41 -8.08 -0.55 -3.68
N CYS A 42 -7.60 0.70 -3.85
CA CYS A 42 -8.41 1.87 -3.52
C CYS A 42 -9.51 2.18 -4.54
N MET A 43 -9.36 1.75 -5.80
CA MET A 43 -10.36 1.98 -6.83
C MET A 43 -11.43 0.88 -6.84
N ASN A 44 -12.63 1.27 -7.26
CA ASN A 44 -13.70 0.33 -7.57
C ASN A 44 -13.32 -0.55 -8.77
N GLN A 45 -13.69 -1.83 -8.75
CA GLN A 45 -13.47 -2.78 -9.84
C GLN A 45 -14.04 -2.30 -11.18
N LYS A 46 -15.23 -1.67 -11.17
CA LYS A 46 -15.84 -1.08 -12.38
C LYS A 46 -14.99 0.06 -12.94
N HIS A 47 -14.39 0.85 -12.07
CA HIS A 47 -13.51 1.95 -12.45
C HIS A 47 -12.21 1.42 -13.07
N LEU A 48 -11.57 0.42 -12.44
CA LEU A 48 -10.40 -0.25 -12.99
C LEU A 48 -10.69 -0.87 -14.36
N LEU A 49 -11.81 -1.59 -14.52
CA LEU A 49 -12.18 -2.19 -15.80
C LEU A 49 -12.36 -1.14 -16.90
N ARG A 50 -13.06 -0.05 -16.58
CA ARG A 50 -13.25 1.08 -17.51
C ARG A 50 -11.91 1.68 -17.90
N PHE A 51 -10.98 1.83 -16.95
CA PHE A 51 -9.65 2.35 -17.21
C PHE A 51 -8.87 1.43 -18.16
N ILE A 52 -8.85 0.12 -17.93
CA ILE A 52 -8.19 -0.87 -18.79
C ILE A 52 -8.76 -0.86 -20.21
N LYS A 53 -10.09 -0.79 -20.35
CA LYS A 53 -10.74 -0.71 -21.67
C LYS A 53 -10.37 0.59 -22.40
N LYS A 54 -10.33 1.71 -21.69
CA LYS A 54 -9.97 3.02 -22.25
C LYS A 54 -8.50 3.08 -22.65
N SER A 55 -7.59 2.62 -21.80
CA SER A 55 -6.15 2.60 -22.09
C SER A 55 -5.85 1.73 -23.30
N TYR A 56 -6.52 0.59 -23.47
CA TYR A 56 -6.35 -0.22 -24.68
C TYR A 56 -6.81 0.51 -25.94
N GLN A 57 -7.91 1.26 -25.90
CA GLN A 57 -8.39 2.01 -27.06
C GLN A 57 -7.48 3.18 -27.45
N VAL A 58 -6.86 3.85 -26.47
CA VAL A 58 -6.05 5.05 -26.70
C VAL A 58 -4.58 4.71 -26.90
N ASP A 59 -4.03 3.79 -26.10
CA ASP A 59 -2.61 3.50 -25.99
C ASP A 59 -2.23 2.10 -26.53
N ALA A 60 -3.01 1.55 -27.48
CA ALA A 60 -2.81 0.20 -28.02
C ALA A 60 -1.37 -0.07 -28.50
N ASP A 61 -0.78 0.91 -29.20
CA ASP A 61 0.55 0.80 -29.80
C ASP A 61 1.68 1.26 -28.85
N ARG A 62 1.35 1.72 -27.65
CA ARG A 62 2.34 2.15 -26.66
C ARG A 62 3.11 0.94 -26.15
N VAL A 63 4.43 1.06 -26.07
CA VAL A 63 5.28 0.05 -25.44
C VAL A 63 5.10 0.14 -23.92
N VAL A 64 4.59 -0.95 -23.32
CA VAL A 64 4.23 -0.99 -21.89
C VAL A 64 4.97 -2.07 -21.11
N TYR A 65 5.63 -2.99 -21.80
CA TYR A 65 6.31 -4.12 -21.17
C TYR A 65 7.60 -4.44 -21.91
N SER A 66 8.69 -4.68 -21.18
CA SER A 66 9.96 -5.10 -21.76
C SER A 66 10.38 -6.44 -21.16
N THR A 67 10.69 -7.38 -22.06
CA THR A 67 11.36 -8.64 -21.73
C THR A 67 12.82 -8.52 -22.17
N LYS A 68 13.73 -9.33 -21.61
CA LYS A 68 15.18 -9.34 -21.96
C LYS A 68 15.47 -9.38 -23.47
N GLU A 69 14.54 -9.88 -24.27
CA GLU A 69 14.71 -10.09 -25.71
C GLU A 69 13.84 -9.14 -26.55
N LYS A 70 12.72 -8.63 -26.04
CA LYS A 70 11.73 -7.85 -26.82
C LYS A 70 10.92 -6.88 -25.98
N ASN A 71 10.62 -5.73 -26.58
CA ASN A 71 9.66 -4.76 -26.08
C ASN A 71 8.27 -5.07 -26.67
N LEU A 72 7.24 -5.12 -25.82
CA LEU A 72 5.87 -5.42 -26.20
C LEU A 72 4.99 -4.17 -26.08
N THR A 73 4.16 -3.94 -27.10
CA THR A 73 3.09 -2.94 -27.04
C THR A 73 1.94 -3.42 -26.16
N LEU A 74 1.05 -2.51 -25.75
CA LEU A 74 -0.14 -2.87 -24.98
C LEU A 74 -1.00 -3.89 -25.73
N LYS A 75 -1.18 -3.70 -27.04
CA LYS A 75 -1.86 -4.64 -27.91
C LYS A 75 -1.21 -6.02 -27.90
N GLN A 76 0.11 -6.08 -28.10
CA GLN A 76 0.86 -7.34 -28.09
C GLN A 76 0.83 -8.04 -26.74
N LEU A 77 0.80 -7.28 -25.64
CA LEU A 77 0.68 -7.84 -24.29
C LEU A 77 -0.68 -8.53 -24.10
N PHE A 78 -1.77 -7.91 -24.57
CA PHE A 78 -3.11 -8.50 -24.54
C PHE A 78 -3.20 -9.74 -25.43
N ASP A 79 -2.62 -9.69 -26.64
CA ASP A 79 -2.57 -10.82 -27.55
C ASP A 79 -1.80 -12.00 -26.94
N LYS A 80 -0.67 -11.73 -26.25
CA LYS A 80 0.12 -12.74 -25.52
C LYS A 80 -0.71 -13.43 -24.44
N LEU A 81 -1.51 -12.66 -23.71
CA LEU A 81 -2.37 -13.18 -22.64
C LEU A 81 -3.65 -13.85 -23.18
N LYS A 82 -3.88 -13.81 -24.50
CA LYS A 82 -5.12 -14.28 -25.15
C LYS A 82 -6.36 -13.61 -24.55
N LEU A 83 -6.24 -12.33 -24.21
CA LEU A 83 -7.32 -11.53 -23.65
C LEU A 83 -7.74 -10.47 -24.66
N HIS A 84 -9.04 -10.38 -24.92
CA HIS A 84 -9.59 -9.27 -25.66
C HIS A 84 -10.26 -8.28 -24.69
N PRO A 85 -9.99 -6.96 -24.79
CA PRO A 85 -10.53 -5.98 -23.85
C PRO A 85 -12.05 -5.96 -23.79
N TYR A 86 -12.74 -6.24 -24.90
CA TYR A 86 -14.21 -6.28 -24.93
C TYR A 86 -14.77 -7.34 -23.97
N ASP A 87 -14.10 -8.50 -23.92
CA ASP A 87 -14.53 -9.67 -23.15
C ASP A 87 -14.15 -9.58 -21.67
N LEU A 88 -13.35 -8.58 -21.28
CA LEU A 88 -13.04 -8.33 -19.88
C LEU A 88 -14.31 -7.90 -19.13
N THR A 89 -14.62 -8.64 -18.08
CA THR A 89 -15.70 -8.34 -17.13
C THR A 89 -15.12 -7.96 -15.77
N VAL A 90 -16.00 -7.47 -14.88
CA VAL A 90 -15.63 -7.18 -13.49
C VAL A 90 -15.17 -8.46 -12.78
N ASP A 91 -15.87 -9.57 -13.03
CA ASP A 91 -15.54 -10.88 -12.45
C ASP A 91 -14.20 -11.42 -12.98
N SER A 92 -13.87 -11.15 -14.24
CA SER A 92 -12.58 -11.53 -14.84
C SER A 92 -11.38 -10.89 -14.14
N LEU A 93 -11.54 -9.75 -13.46
CA LEU A 93 -10.46 -9.05 -12.77
C LEU A 93 -10.14 -9.64 -11.38
N ASP A 94 -10.99 -10.50 -10.83
CA ASP A 94 -10.88 -11.16 -9.51
C ASP A 94 -10.51 -10.25 -8.30
N VAL A 95 -10.74 -8.94 -8.43
CA VAL A 95 -10.38 -7.91 -7.43
C VAL A 95 -11.35 -7.82 -6.24
N HIS A 96 -11.84 -8.94 -5.73
CA HIS A 96 -12.84 -8.98 -4.65
C HIS A 96 -12.22 -8.78 -3.26
N ALA A 97 -12.65 -7.76 -2.49
CA ALA A 97 -12.36 -7.72 -1.05
C ALA A 97 -13.25 -8.74 -0.32
N GLY A 98 -12.67 -9.77 0.31
CA GLY A 98 -13.44 -10.79 1.03
C GLY A 98 -13.01 -10.87 2.50
N ARG A 99 -13.86 -11.39 3.41
CA ARG A 99 -13.50 -11.54 4.84
C ARG A 99 -12.19 -12.31 5.06
N GLN A 100 -11.81 -13.17 4.12
CA GLN A 100 -10.56 -13.95 4.16
C GLN A 100 -9.28 -13.17 3.82
N THR A 101 -9.35 -11.92 3.35
CA THR A 101 -8.17 -11.08 3.06
C THR A 101 -7.78 -10.16 4.22
N PHE A 102 -8.64 -10.02 5.25
CA PHE A 102 -8.44 -9.08 6.36
C PHE A 102 -7.30 -9.48 7.33
N GLN A 103 -6.62 -10.60 7.09
CA GLN A 103 -5.50 -11.12 7.91
C GLN A 103 -4.38 -11.76 7.07
N ARG A 104 -4.47 -11.72 5.74
CA ARG A 104 -3.59 -12.48 4.83
C ARG A 104 -3.07 -11.63 3.69
N PHE A 105 -1.90 -11.03 3.92
CA PHE A 105 -1.21 -10.22 2.92
C PHE A 105 -0.71 -11.02 1.70
N ASP A 106 -0.37 -12.29 1.90
CA ASP A 106 -0.03 -13.22 0.81
C ASP A 106 -1.21 -13.39 -0.16
N LYS A 107 -2.41 -13.66 0.36
CA LYS A 107 -3.63 -13.71 -0.43
C LYS A 107 -4.05 -12.36 -0.99
N PHE A 108 -3.69 -11.24 -0.37
CA PHE A 108 -3.88 -9.93 -0.97
C PHE A 108 -3.08 -9.79 -2.26
N ASN A 109 -1.82 -10.25 -2.28
CA ASN A 109 -1.00 -10.21 -3.50
C ASN A 109 -1.55 -11.12 -4.61
N ASP A 110 -2.02 -12.32 -4.25
CA ASP A 110 -2.58 -13.26 -5.22
C ASP A 110 -3.96 -12.81 -5.74
N LYS A 111 -4.75 -12.12 -4.91
CA LYS A 111 -6.12 -11.69 -5.23
C LYS A 111 -6.20 -10.39 -6.03
N TYR A 112 -5.17 -9.54 -5.97
CA TYR A 112 -5.06 -8.36 -6.85
C TYR A 112 -4.22 -8.67 -8.10
N ASN A 113 -4.35 -9.88 -8.64
CA ASN A 113 -3.75 -10.28 -9.91
C ASN A 113 -4.85 -10.25 -11.00
N PRO A 114 -5.13 -9.11 -11.65
CA PRO A 114 -6.17 -9.03 -12.67
C PRO A 114 -6.03 -10.14 -13.71
N VAL A 115 -7.08 -10.95 -13.83
CA VAL A 115 -7.17 -12.07 -14.79
C VAL A 115 -6.14 -13.19 -14.55
N GLY A 116 -5.52 -13.25 -13.37
CA GLY A 116 -4.45 -14.21 -13.05
C GLY A 116 -3.12 -13.91 -13.76
N ALA A 117 -3.02 -12.78 -14.48
CA ALA A 117 -1.83 -12.40 -15.24
C ALA A 117 -1.01 -11.34 -14.48
N SER A 118 0.12 -11.79 -13.91
CA SER A 118 1.02 -10.92 -13.12
C SER A 118 1.48 -9.69 -13.91
N GLU A 119 1.53 -9.79 -15.24
CA GLU A 119 1.93 -8.71 -16.12
C GLU A 119 0.92 -7.54 -16.15
N LEU A 120 -0.39 -7.82 -16.12
CA LEU A 120 -1.41 -6.75 -16.07
C LEU A 120 -1.44 -6.08 -14.70
N ARG A 121 -1.24 -6.88 -13.64
CA ARG A 121 -1.07 -6.34 -12.28
C ARG A 121 0.09 -5.37 -12.23
N ASP A 122 1.24 -5.78 -12.75
CA ASP A 122 2.46 -4.99 -12.71
C ASP A 122 2.34 -3.72 -13.54
N LEU A 123 1.61 -3.78 -14.66
CA LEU A 123 1.35 -2.61 -15.50
C LEU A 123 0.40 -1.59 -14.84
N TYR A 124 -0.73 -2.02 -14.30
CA TYR A 124 -1.79 -1.11 -13.83
C TYR A 124 -1.71 -0.77 -12.34
N LEU A 125 -1.13 -1.65 -11.50
CA LEU A 125 -1.25 -1.58 -10.04
C LEU A 125 0.10 -1.48 -9.30
N LYS A 126 1.24 -1.41 -10.02
CA LYS A 126 2.56 -1.16 -9.41
C LYS A 126 3.11 0.20 -9.77
N THR A 127 3.92 0.73 -8.85
CA THR A 127 4.63 2.00 -8.98
C THR A 127 5.91 1.87 -9.82
N ASP A 128 6.58 0.72 -9.79
CA ASP A 128 7.80 0.41 -10.53
C ASP A 128 7.49 -0.59 -11.65
N ASN A 129 7.44 -0.10 -12.89
CA ASN A 129 7.26 -0.89 -14.11
C ASN A 129 7.89 -0.13 -15.31
N TYR A 130 7.78 -0.69 -16.53
CA TYR A 130 8.41 -0.11 -17.72
C TYR A 130 7.99 1.33 -18.03
N ILE A 131 6.74 1.70 -17.73
CA ILE A 131 6.21 3.07 -17.91
C ILE A 131 6.29 3.89 -16.63
N ASN A 132 7.11 3.47 -15.66
CA ASN A 132 7.28 4.13 -14.36
C ASN A 132 5.96 4.37 -13.62
N GLY A 133 5.04 3.39 -13.65
CA GLY A 133 3.80 3.42 -12.86
C GLY A 133 2.81 4.52 -13.24
N GLU A 134 2.88 5.07 -14.47
CA GLU A 134 2.03 6.16 -14.94
C GLU A 134 0.53 5.83 -14.88
N TYR A 135 0.14 4.62 -15.29
CA TYR A 135 -1.25 4.16 -15.22
C TYR A 135 -1.75 4.07 -13.78
N PHE A 136 -0.94 3.50 -12.88
CA PHE A 136 -1.32 3.42 -11.48
C PHE A 136 -1.48 4.82 -10.87
N ALA A 137 -0.56 5.74 -11.16
CA ALA A 137 -0.67 7.12 -10.71
C ALA A 137 -1.92 7.83 -11.25
N THR A 138 -2.30 7.56 -12.49
CA THR A 138 -3.51 8.13 -13.11
C THR A 138 -4.77 7.62 -12.42
N ILE A 139 -4.85 6.32 -12.12
CA ILE A 139 -5.96 5.73 -11.37
C ILE A 139 -6.07 6.36 -9.98
N ILE A 140 -4.96 6.49 -9.26
CA ILE A 140 -4.95 7.13 -7.93
C ILE A 140 -5.43 8.59 -8.00
N LYS A 141 -5.05 9.35 -9.04
CA LYS A 141 -5.53 10.72 -9.21
C LYS A 141 -7.03 10.79 -9.45
N GLU A 142 -7.58 9.89 -10.26
CA GLU A 142 -9.03 9.81 -10.48
C GLU A 142 -9.76 9.51 -9.17
N VAL A 143 -9.27 8.55 -8.38
CA VAL A 143 -9.81 8.27 -7.02
C VAL A 143 -9.66 9.47 -6.09
N GLY A 144 -8.51 10.15 -6.14
CA GLY A 144 -8.23 11.33 -5.34
C GLY A 144 -9.14 12.51 -5.67
N ALA A 145 -9.50 12.69 -6.94
CA ALA A 145 -10.46 13.69 -7.38
C ALA A 145 -11.87 13.38 -6.87
N ASP A 146 -12.31 12.12 -7.01
CA ASP A 146 -13.60 11.65 -6.48
C ASP A 146 -13.69 11.88 -4.95
N LEU A 147 -12.59 11.66 -4.21
CA LEU A 147 -12.53 11.92 -2.77
C LEU A 147 -12.59 13.41 -2.40
N VAL A 148 -12.00 14.28 -3.23
CA VAL A 148 -12.08 15.74 -3.03
C VAL A 148 -13.49 16.25 -3.28
N ASP A 149 -14.14 15.76 -4.34
CA ASP A 149 -15.54 16.04 -4.64
C ASP A 149 -16.46 15.53 -3.51
N ALA A 150 -16.15 14.35 -2.98
CA ALA A 150 -16.76 13.80 -1.76
C ALA A 150 -16.17 14.43 -0.49
N LYS A 151 -16.34 15.75 -0.31
CA LYS A 151 -15.81 16.63 0.77
C LYS A 151 -15.61 16.03 2.18
N TYR A 152 -16.43 15.07 2.60
CA TYR A 152 -16.40 14.47 3.94
C TYR A 152 -15.74 13.09 3.99
N GLN A 153 -15.23 12.57 2.87
CA GLN A 153 -14.56 11.29 2.78
C GLN A 153 -13.07 11.51 2.65
N HIS A 154 -12.31 10.85 3.52
CA HIS A 154 -10.87 10.84 3.54
C HIS A 154 -10.37 9.40 3.51
N ALA A 155 -9.14 9.18 3.05
CA ALA A 155 -8.55 7.86 2.99
C ALA A 155 -7.07 7.89 3.37
N GLU A 156 -6.59 6.80 3.96
CA GLU A 156 -5.19 6.59 4.30
C GLU A 156 -4.61 5.38 3.53
N PRO A 157 -4.41 5.50 2.19
CA PRO A 157 -3.86 4.43 1.38
C PRO A 157 -2.42 4.05 1.75
N ARG A 158 -2.16 2.74 1.71
CA ARG A 158 -0.85 2.15 1.99
C ARG A 158 -0.04 1.87 0.73
N LEU A 159 1.21 2.30 0.72
CA LEU A 159 2.22 1.99 -0.29
C LEU A 159 3.29 1.08 0.30
N SER A 160 3.73 0.07 -0.46
CA SER A 160 4.72 -0.90 0.02
C SER A 160 6.15 -0.38 -0.09
N ILE A 161 6.92 -0.57 0.98
CA ILE A 161 8.38 -0.67 0.94
C ILE A 161 8.75 -2.04 1.48
N TYR A 162 9.47 -2.83 0.68
CA TYR A 162 9.80 -4.21 1.02
C TYR A 162 11.12 -4.33 1.77
N GLY A 163 12.04 -3.38 1.61
CA GLY A 163 13.35 -3.41 2.27
C GLY A 163 14.35 -4.36 1.61
N ARG A 164 14.17 -4.67 0.32
CA ARG A 164 15.14 -5.44 -0.48
C ARG A 164 16.32 -4.58 -0.90
N SER A 165 16.10 -3.32 -1.25
CA SER A 165 17.13 -2.34 -1.63
C SER A 165 16.84 -0.97 -1.02
N PRO A 166 17.86 -0.17 -0.65
CA PRO A 166 17.65 1.22 -0.22
C PRO A 166 17.04 2.09 -1.34
N ASP A 167 17.24 1.74 -2.61
CA ASP A 167 16.74 2.49 -3.77
C ASP A 167 15.20 2.51 -3.88
N GLU A 168 14.50 1.62 -3.15
CA GLU A 168 13.04 1.56 -3.17
C GLU A 168 12.40 2.89 -2.76
N TRP A 169 12.99 3.58 -1.77
CA TRP A 169 12.51 4.90 -1.35
C TRP A 169 12.70 5.97 -2.42
N SER A 170 13.84 5.98 -3.08
CA SER A 170 14.13 6.92 -4.16
C SER A 170 13.16 6.69 -5.32
N LYS A 171 12.95 5.44 -5.75
CA LYS A 171 11.99 5.10 -6.80
C LYS A 171 10.56 5.50 -6.44
N LEU A 172 10.12 5.19 -5.22
CA LEU A 172 8.75 5.48 -4.77
C LEU A 172 8.50 6.99 -4.65
N SER A 173 9.45 7.73 -4.07
CA SER A 173 9.36 9.19 -3.94
C SER A 173 9.43 9.90 -5.28
N SER A 174 10.31 9.48 -6.19
CA SER A 174 10.34 9.95 -7.58
C SER A 174 9.01 9.73 -8.28
N TRP A 175 8.43 8.52 -8.16
CA TRP A 175 7.12 8.21 -8.72
C TRP A 175 6.03 9.13 -8.18
N PHE A 176 6.00 9.34 -6.86
CA PHE A 176 5.01 10.18 -6.18
C PHE A 176 5.09 11.66 -6.63
N VAL A 177 6.30 12.22 -6.64
CA VAL A 177 6.54 13.65 -6.94
C VAL A 177 6.35 13.93 -8.44
N ARG A 178 6.93 13.12 -9.32
CA ARG A 178 6.83 13.31 -10.78
C ARG A 178 5.38 13.23 -11.25
N ASN A 179 4.64 12.26 -10.70
CA ASN A 179 3.23 12.13 -11.02
C ASN A 179 2.35 13.10 -10.24
N ARG A 180 2.83 13.86 -9.24
CA ARG A 180 2.00 14.80 -8.46
C ARG A 180 0.78 14.12 -7.81
N ILE A 181 1.01 13.03 -7.08
CA ILE A 181 -0.05 12.20 -6.47
C ILE A 181 -0.50 12.73 -5.10
N TYR A 182 -0.58 14.06 -4.96
CA TYR A 182 -1.05 14.70 -3.73
C TYR A 182 -2.55 15.01 -3.82
N SER A 183 -3.28 14.79 -2.72
CA SER A 183 -4.68 15.18 -2.56
C SER A 183 -4.91 15.63 -1.13
N SER A 184 -5.78 16.62 -0.91
CA SER A 184 -6.12 17.10 0.43
C SER A 184 -6.84 16.05 1.28
N ASN A 185 -7.52 15.10 0.62
CA ASN A 185 -8.35 14.09 1.27
C ASN A 185 -7.63 12.73 1.38
N MET A 186 -6.37 12.64 0.95
CA MET A 186 -5.55 11.43 1.06
C MET A 186 -4.24 11.70 1.78
N THR A 187 -3.98 10.92 2.83
CA THR A 187 -2.69 10.80 3.49
C THR A 187 -2.13 9.40 3.28
N TRP A 188 -0.82 9.21 3.38
CA TRP A 188 -0.20 7.96 2.95
C TRP A 188 0.45 7.24 4.12
N MET A 189 0.35 5.91 4.14
CA MET A 189 1.11 5.07 5.06
C MET A 189 2.07 4.15 4.31
N ILE A 190 3.21 3.85 4.92
CA ILE A 190 4.18 2.92 4.37
C ILE A 190 3.94 1.55 4.98
N GLN A 191 3.50 0.59 4.17
CA GLN A 191 3.40 -0.79 4.60
C GLN A 191 4.72 -1.53 4.35
N VAL A 192 5.17 -2.28 5.36
CA VAL A 192 6.40 -3.09 5.34
C VAL A 192 6.01 -4.56 5.51
N PRO A 193 5.98 -5.33 4.41
CA PRO A 193 5.68 -6.76 4.47
C PRO A 193 6.77 -7.55 5.20
N ARG A 194 6.39 -8.41 6.16
CA ARG A 194 7.33 -9.25 6.92
C ARG A 194 7.71 -10.49 6.14
N ILE A 195 8.40 -10.32 5.00
CA ILE A 195 8.75 -11.43 4.07
C ILE A 195 10.26 -11.69 4.01
N TYR A 196 10.96 -11.47 5.12
CA TYR A 196 12.42 -11.65 5.18
C TYR A 196 12.87 -13.06 4.77
N ASP A 197 12.11 -14.08 5.13
CA ASP A 197 12.35 -15.48 4.75
C ASP A 197 12.40 -15.68 3.22
N VAL A 198 11.53 -15.01 2.48
CA VAL A 198 11.52 -15.03 1.00
C VAL A 198 12.78 -14.36 0.45
N PHE A 199 13.23 -13.26 1.04
CA PHE A 199 14.46 -12.58 0.61
C PHE A 199 15.72 -13.35 0.99
N ARG A 200 15.71 -14.00 2.14
CA ARG A 200 16.83 -14.79 2.64
C ARG A 200 17.02 -16.07 1.83
N SER A 201 15.95 -16.82 1.57
CA SER A 201 15.98 -18.03 0.71
C SER A 201 16.46 -17.75 -0.72
N LYS A 202 16.19 -16.54 -1.24
CA LYS A 202 16.68 -16.08 -2.56
C LYS A 202 18.06 -15.40 -2.50
N ASN A 203 18.70 -15.36 -1.34
CA ASN A 203 19.99 -14.69 -1.11
C ASN A 203 20.01 -13.20 -1.52
N PHE A 204 18.86 -12.51 -1.46
CA PHE A 204 18.83 -11.07 -1.70
C PHE A 204 19.36 -10.26 -0.51
N LEU A 205 19.23 -10.80 0.70
CA LEU A 205 19.65 -10.14 1.94
C LEU A 205 20.57 -11.05 2.77
N PRO A 206 21.67 -10.52 3.35
CA PRO A 206 22.59 -11.30 4.17
C PRO A 206 22.05 -11.61 5.57
N HIS A 207 21.29 -10.70 6.17
CA HIS A 207 20.72 -10.82 7.51
C HIS A 207 19.54 -9.85 7.69
N PHE A 208 18.75 -10.02 8.75
CA PHE A 208 17.58 -9.19 9.01
C PHE A 208 17.92 -7.70 9.18
N GLY A 209 19.06 -7.40 9.80
CA GLY A 209 19.55 -6.02 9.96
C GLY A 209 19.63 -5.27 8.64
N LYS A 210 19.98 -5.95 7.53
CA LYS A 210 20.07 -5.29 6.22
C LYS A 210 18.70 -4.88 5.69
N MET A 211 17.66 -5.67 5.97
CA MET A 211 16.28 -5.30 5.65
C MET A 211 15.88 -4.01 6.38
N LEU A 212 16.15 -3.94 7.69
CA LEU A 212 15.86 -2.75 8.50
C LEU A 212 16.65 -1.53 8.00
N GLU A 213 17.93 -1.70 7.67
CA GLU A 213 18.74 -0.63 7.07
C GLU A 213 18.09 -0.11 5.80
N ASN A 214 17.69 -0.99 4.88
CA ASN A 214 17.05 -0.59 3.62
C ASN A 214 15.71 0.15 3.83
N VAL A 215 15.00 -0.16 4.92
CA VAL A 215 13.74 0.51 5.28
C VAL A 215 13.99 1.87 5.94
N PHE A 216 14.92 1.96 6.89
CA PHE A 216 15.04 3.13 7.77
C PHE A 216 16.18 4.08 7.39
N MET A 217 17.33 3.58 6.91
CA MET A 217 18.49 4.43 6.61
C MET A 217 18.18 5.53 5.60
N PRO A 218 17.51 5.27 4.45
CA PRO A 218 17.17 6.34 3.51
C PRO A 218 16.29 7.44 4.11
N VAL A 219 15.43 7.08 5.08
CA VAL A 219 14.55 8.02 5.76
C VAL A 219 15.32 8.86 6.79
N PHE A 220 16.29 8.26 7.48
CA PHE A 220 17.22 8.99 8.35
C PHE A 220 18.09 9.96 7.54
N GLU A 221 18.70 9.51 6.46
CA GLU A 221 19.54 10.33 5.58
C GLU A 221 18.76 11.52 5.00
N ALA A 222 17.54 11.30 4.51
CA ALA A 222 16.67 12.37 4.02
C ALA A 222 16.16 13.31 5.11
N THR A 223 16.15 12.86 6.38
CA THR A 223 15.81 13.71 7.52
C THR A 223 17.00 14.62 7.90
N ILE A 224 18.22 14.06 7.94
CA ILE A 224 19.45 14.80 8.28
C ILE A 224 19.84 15.77 7.17
N ASN A 225 19.77 15.33 5.91
CA ASN A 225 20.12 16.15 4.74
C ASN A 225 18.98 16.15 3.71
N PRO A 226 17.94 16.97 3.91
CA PRO A 226 16.81 17.07 2.98
C PRO A 226 17.20 17.51 1.55
N GLN A 227 18.28 18.29 1.41
CA GLN A 227 18.72 18.81 0.11
C GLN A 227 19.36 17.73 -0.76
N ALA A 228 20.00 16.73 -0.16
CA ALA A 228 20.52 15.56 -0.88
C ALA A 228 19.39 14.63 -1.37
N HIS A 229 18.21 14.66 -0.73
CA HIS A 229 17.08 13.79 -1.05
C HIS A 229 15.77 14.58 -1.20
N PRO A 230 15.67 15.50 -2.18
CA PRO A 230 14.56 16.47 -2.24
C PRO A 230 13.21 15.80 -2.49
N GLU A 231 13.12 14.85 -3.42
CA GLU A 231 11.87 14.14 -3.73
C GLU A 231 11.39 13.31 -2.53
N LEU A 232 12.32 12.62 -1.85
CA LEU A 232 12.02 11.83 -0.66
C LEU A 232 11.59 12.71 0.51
N SER A 233 12.25 13.84 0.73
CA SER A 233 11.87 14.80 1.78
C SER A 233 10.44 15.33 1.56
N VAL A 234 10.06 15.66 0.33
CA VAL A 234 8.69 16.06 -0.02
C VAL A 234 7.71 14.92 0.22
N PHE A 235 8.03 13.71 -0.25
CA PHE A 235 7.17 12.54 -0.06
C PHE A 235 6.91 12.24 1.43
N LEU A 236 7.96 12.29 2.26
CA LEU A 236 7.86 12.03 3.70
C LEU A 236 6.99 13.04 4.46
N LYS A 237 6.67 14.21 3.90
CA LYS A 237 5.70 15.16 4.49
C LYS A 237 4.25 14.67 4.35
N HIS A 238 3.99 13.77 3.40
CA HIS A 238 2.68 13.16 3.16
C HIS A 238 2.51 11.80 3.83
N ILE A 239 3.57 11.28 4.46
CA ILE A 239 3.55 10.01 5.17
C ILE A 239 3.17 10.21 6.63
N THR A 240 2.15 9.48 7.08
CA THR A 240 1.60 9.58 8.44
C THR A 240 2.06 8.45 9.36
N GLY A 241 2.48 7.31 8.80
CA GLY A 241 2.86 6.16 9.62
C GLY A 241 3.45 4.99 8.84
N PHE A 242 3.89 4.01 9.62
CA PHE A 242 4.36 2.72 9.15
C PHE A 242 3.40 1.62 9.59
N ASP A 243 3.10 0.69 8.69
CA ASP A 243 2.26 -0.48 8.94
C ASP A 243 3.06 -1.75 8.66
N SER A 244 2.99 -2.76 9.52
CA SER A 244 3.69 -4.03 9.34
C SER A 244 2.71 -5.14 9.00
N VAL A 245 2.87 -5.76 7.82
CA VAL A 245 1.86 -6.65 7.25
C VAL A 245 2.42 -8.05 6.96
N ASP A 246 1.66 -9.10 7.23
CA ASP A 246 1.91 -10.49 6.80
C ASP A 246 0.63 -11.33 7.02
N ASP A 247 0.70 -12.64 6.80
CA ASP A 247 -0.31 -13.61 7.25
C ASP A 247 -0.23 -13.84 8.77
N GLU A 248 -1.15 -13.22 9.51
CA GLU A 248 -1.22 -13.31 10.98
C GLU A 248 -1.66 -14.68 11.49
N SER A 249 -2.11 -15.58 10.62
CA SER A 249 -2.45 -16.96 11.01
C SER A 249 -1.21 -17.84 11.15
N LYS A 250 -0.05 -17.42 10.64
CA LYS A 250 1.20 -18.16 10.74
C LYS A 250 1.77 -18.08 12.15
N HIS A 251 1.93 -19.25 12.77
CA HIS A 251 2.51 -19.33 14.12
C HIS A 251 4.00 -18.98 14.09
N SER A 252 4.39 -17.91 14.79
CA SER A 252 5.81 -17.58 14.95
C SER A 252 6.42 -18.47 16.04
N GLY A 253 7.27 -19.42 15.65
CA GLY A 253 7.83 -20.40 16.59
C GLY A 253 8.92 -19.88 17.56
N HIS A 254 9.31 -18.60 17.50
CA HIS A 254 10.36 -18.04 18.37
C HIS A 254 9.82 -16.90 19.24
N MET A 255 9.77 -17.08 20.56
CA MET A 255 9.44 -16.01 21.51
C MET A 255 10.61 -15.02 21.60
N PHE A 256 10.37 -13.74 21.32
CA PHE A 256 11.40 -12.70 21.44
C PHE A 256 11.81 -12.55 22.91
N SER A 257 13.11 -12.61 23.19
CA SER A 257 13.65 -12.49 24.55
C SER A 257 15.02 -11.83 24.54
N SER A 258 15.59 -11.58 25.72
CA SER A 258 16.95 -11.06 25.87
C SER A 258 18.05 -11.95 25.26
N LYS A 259 17.74 -13.23 24.99
CA LYS A 259 18.65 -14.18 24.32
C LYS A 259 18.51 -14.18 22.80
N SER A 260 17.55 -13.44 22.25
CA SER A 260 17.37 -13.34 20.80
C SER A 260 18.58 -12.65 20.16
N PRO A 261 19.07 -13.15 19.02
CA PRO A 261 20.22 -12.56 18.36
C PRO A 261 19.91 -11.14 17.87
N LYS A 262 20.95 -10.32 17.69
CA LYS A 262 20.78 -8.97 17.12
C LYS A 262 20.37 -9.05 15.64
N PRO A 263 19.82 -7.97 15.05
CA PRO A 263 19.36 -8.01 13.65
C PRO A 263 20.48 -8.38 12.67
N GLN A 264 21.71 -7.95 12.94
CA GLN A 264 22.90 -8.27 12.14
C GLN A 264 23.31 -9.74 12.23
N GLU A 265 22.99 -10.39 13.35
CA GLU A 265 23.32 -11.79 13.62
C GLU A 265 22.20 -12.74 13.16
N TRP A 266 20.99 -12.22 12.91
CA TRP A 266 19.87 -12.99 12.39
C TRP A 266 20.09 -13.34 10.90
N THR A 267 20.83 -14.42 10.66
CA THR A 267 21.15 -14.97 9.34
C THR A 267 20.33 -16.21 8.99
N ILE A 268 19.48 -16.66 9.91
CA ILE A 268 18.60 -17.83 9.77
C ILE A 268 17.57 -17.57 8.67
N GLU A 269 17.26 -18.58 7.86
CA GLU A 269 16.26 -18.47 6.77
C GLU A 269 14.84 -18.26 7.28
N LYS A 270 14.54 -18.73 8.49
CA LYS A 270 13.23 -18.55 9.12
C LYS A 270 12.99 -17.07 9.44
N ASN A 271 11.76 -16.65 9.15
CA ASN A 271 11.28 -15.31 9.46
C ASN A 271 11.37 -15.02 10.99
N PRO A 272 11.86 -13.85 11.41
CA PRO A 272 11.75 -13.42 12.80
C PRO A 272 10.28 -13.40 13.28
N SER A 273 10.08 -13.51 14.59
CA SER A 273 8.72 -13.44 15.14
C SER A 273 8.13 -12.04 15.06
N TYR A 274 6.80 -11.94 15.12
CA TYR A 274 6.10 -10.66 15.08
C TYR A 274 6.62 -9.66 16.12
N THR A 275 6.81 -10.11 17.37
CA THR A 275 7.33 -9.27 18.44
C THR A 275 8.74 -8.76 18.14
N TYR A 276 9.58 -9.57 17.47
CA TYR A 276 10.91 -9.15 17.05
C TYR A 276 10.83 -8.03 16.01
N TYR A 277 10.00 -8.20 14.97
CA TYR A 277 9.72 -7.14 13.98
C TYR A 277 9.21 -5.87 14.65
N ALA A 278 8.17 -5.99 15.47
CA ALA A 278 7.53 -4.86 16.14
C ALA A 278 8.52 -4.08 17.00
N TYR A 279 9.38 -4.76 17.76
CA TYR A 279 10.40 -4.11 18.61
C TYR A 279 11.39 -3.28 17.79
N TYR A 280 12.02 -3.88 16.76
CA TYR A 280 13.04 -3.15 15.99
C TYR A 280 12.43 -2.09 15.07
N MET A 281 11.23 -2.32 14.53
CA MET A 281 10.48 -1.28 13.81
C MET A 281 10.16 -0.11 14.74
N TYR A 282 9.60 -0.38 15.93
CA TYR A 282 9.28 0.65 16.92
C TYR A 282 10.52 1.44 17.35
N ALA A 283 11.62 0.77 17.68
CA ALA A 283 12.85 1.43 18.10
C ALA A 283 13.39 2.41 17.03
N ASN A 284 13.42 1.99 15.76
CA ASN A 284 13.84 2.86 14.66
C ASN A 284 12.87 4.02 14.44
N ILE A 285 11.56 3.75 14.45
CA ILE A 285 10.52 4.79 14.28
C ILE A 285 10.61 5.83 15.41
N MET A 286 10.82 5.39 16.66
CA MET A 286 10.91 6.27 17.82
C MET A 286 12.11 7.22 17.71
N VAL A 287 13.29 6.70 17.33
CA VAL A 287 14.49 7.53 17.13
C VAL A 287 14.29 8.48 15.95
N LEU A 288 13.74 8.00 14.84
CA LEU A 288 13.43 8.81 13.66
C LEU A 288 12.46 9.96 14.00
N ASN A 289 11.38 9.67 14.72
CA ASN A 289 10.40 10.68 15.10
C ASN A 289 10.97 11.70 16.08
N SER A 290 11.89 11.28 16.96
CA SER A 290 12.60 12.20 17.85
C SER A 290 13.48 13.16 17.05
N LEU A 291 14.22 12.65 16.06
CA LEU A 291 15.05 13.46 15.17
C LEU A 291 14.23 14.42 14.29
N ARG A 292 13.07 14.00 13.80
CA ARG A 292 12.18 14.84 12.95
C ARG A 292 11.39 15.89 13.72
N LYS A 293 11.40 15.85 15.05
CA LYS A 293 10.70 16.82 15.91
C LYS A 293 11.52 18.10 16.11
N GLU A 294 12.84 17.99 16.03
CA GLU A 294 13.79 19.11 16.08
C GLU A 294 13.77 19.91 14.77
#